data_AF-A0A932WA06-F1
#
_entry.id   AF-A0A932WA06-F1
#
_cell.length_a   1.000
_cell.length_b   1.000
_cell.length_c   1.000
_cell.angle_alpha   90.00
_cell.angle_beta   90.00
_cell.angle_gamma   90.00
#
_symmetry.space_group_name_H-M   'P 1'
#
loop_
_entity.id
_entity.type
_entity.pdbx_description
1 polymer ?
#
loop_
_entity_poly.entity_id
_entity_poly.type
_entity_poly.pdbx_seq_one_letter_code
_entity_poly.pdbx_strand_id
1 'polypeptide(L)'
;MESLRYDPTLKPAFDSIKSCLIWPDERADNLSPDGYEKLSDLIVARAFIHENRPFSSWKLDPHHFAQVWEDAIADKIQWPGFQRLTLSEEDQAYLNEELANNDAV
;
A
#
# COMPACT_ATOMS: atom_id res chain seq x y z
N MET A 1 -8.78 -8.95 -17.50
CA MET A 1 -7.96 -8.19 -16.54
C MET A 1 -6.52 -8.34 -16.97
N GLU A 2 -5.85 -7.24 -17.32
CA GLU A 2 -4.40 -7.27 -17.48
C GLU A 2 -3.81 -7.69 -16.13
N SER A 3 -2.99 -8.73 -16.14
CA SER A 3 -2.26 -9.15 -14.95
C SER A 3 -1.30 -8.03 -14.58
N LEU A 4 -1.48 -7.45 -13.40
CA LEU A 4 -0.45 -6.60 -12.82
C LEU A 4 0.85 -7.43 -12.74
N ARG A 5 1.93 -6.90 -13.31
CA ARG A 5 3.23 -7.57 -13.35
C ARG A 5 4.20 -6.80 -12.48
N TYR A 6 4.78 -7.50 -11.52
CA TYR A 6 5.79 -6.92 -10.65
C TYR A 6 7.02 -6.46 -11.45
N ASP A 7 7.39 -5.20 -11.29
CA ASP A 7 8.60 -4.59 -11.82
C ASP A 7 9.44 -3.97 -10.69
N PRO A 8 10.59 -4.56 -10.32
CA PRO A 8 11.43 -4.07 -9.23
C PRO A 8 12.18 -2.77 -9.57
N THR A 9 12.18 -2.32 -10.83
CA THR A 9 12.92 -1.13 -11.27
C THR A 9 12.14 0.17 -11.10
N LEU A 10 10.83 0.05 -10.84
CA LEU A 10 9.96 1.19 -10.67
C LEU A 10 10.18 1.87 -9.32
N LYS A 11 10.16 3.21 -9.35
CA LYS A 11 10.17 4.04 -8.14
C LYS A 11 8.74 4.32 -7.67
N PRO A 12 8.49 4.34 -6.35
CA PRO A 12 7.20 4.72 -5.81
C PRO A 12 6.93 6.22 -5.96
N ALA A 13 5.66 6.60 -5.87
CA ALA A 13 5.24 7.95 -5.55
C ALA A 13 4.53 7.94 -4.18
N PHE A 14 4.66 9.03 -3.43
CA PHE A 14 3.91 9.22 -2.18
C PHE A 14 2.46 9.65 -2.48
N ASP A 15 1.50 8.95 -1.87
CA ASP A 15 0.08 9.31 -1.84
C ASP A 15 -0.21 9.97 -0.50
N SER A 16 -0.40 11.29 -0.49
CA SER A 16 -0.61 12.06 0.75
C SER A 16 -1.95 11.80 1.43
N ILE A 17 -2.95 11.33 0.67
CA ILE A 17 -4.27 11.01 1.22
C ILE A 17 -4.18 9.72 2.03
N LYS A 18 -3.47 8.72 1.51
CA LYS A 18 -3.25 7.42 2.18
C LYS A 18 -1.99 7.38 3.05
N SER A 19 -1.17 8.42 2.98
CA SER A 19 0.13 8.54 3.65
C SER A 19 1.08 7.37 3.37
N CYS A 20 1.14 6.91 2.11
CA CYS A 20 1.87 5.70 1.75
C CYS A 20 2.58 5.79 0.39
N LEU A 21 3.53 4.88 0.17
CA LEU A 21 4.17 4.69 -1.14
C LEU A 21 3.34 3.79 -2.05
N ILE A 22 3.17 4.21 -3.32
CA ILE A 22 2.46 3.44 -4.37
C ILE A 22 3.36 3.31 -5.60
N TRP A 23 3.51 2.09 -6.11
CA TRP A 23 4.26 1.84 -7.34
C TRP A 23 3.33 1.89 -8.57
N PRO A 24 3.82 2.32 -9.75
CA PRO A 24 3.01 2.37 -10.97
C PRO A 24 2.42 1.02 -11.37
N ASP A 25 3.13 -0.09 -11.15
CA ASP A 25 2.67 -1.44 -11.47
C ASP A 25 1.60 -1.99 -10.50
N GLU A 26 1.28 -1.25 -9.45
CA GLU A 26 0.22 -1.60 -8.49
C GLU A 26 -1.13 -1.00 -8.88
N ARG A 27 -1.13 -0.06 -9.83
CA ARG A 27 -2.34 0.59 -10.33
C ARG A 27 -2.92 -0.27 -11.43
N ALA A 28 -4.07 -0.90 -11.17
CA ALA A 28 -4.83 -1.54 -12.24
C ALA A 28 -5.73 -0.51 -12.92
N ASP A 29 -5.64 -0.46 -14.24
CA ASP A 29 -6.56 0.32 -15.07
C ASP A 29 -7.91 -0.38 -15.15
N ASN A 30 -8.98 0.41 -15.28
CA ASN A 30 -10.35 -0.07 -15.51
C ASN A 30 -10.91 -1.00 -14.41
N LEU A 31 -10.53 -0.77 -13.15
CA LEU A 31 -11.15 -1.46 -12.01
C LEU A 31 -12.63 -1.08 -11.88
N SER A 32 -13.47 -2.04 -11.49
CA SER A 32 -14.79 -1.74 -10.94
C SER A 32 -14.63 -0.96 -9.62
N PRO A 33 -15.68 -0.24 -9.15
CA PRO A 33 -15.66 0.41 -7.85
C PRO A 33 -15.17 -0.53 -6.73
N ASP A 34 -15.75 -1.73 -6.64
CA ASP A 34 -15.35 -2.75 -5.65
C ASP A 34 -13.88 -3.18 -5.79
N GLY A 35 -13.37 -3.26 -7.03
CA GLY A 35 -11.97 -3.59 -7.30
C GLY A 35 -11.03 -2.47 -6.86
N TYR A 36 -11.44 -1.21 -7.06
CA TYR A 36 -10.70 -0.04 -6.62
C TYR A 36 -10.66 0.07 -5.09
N GLU A 37 -11.78 -0.21 -4.42
CA GLU A 37 -11.86 -0.25 -2.95
C GLU A 37 -10.93 -1.33 -2.39
N LYS A 38 -11.01 -2.56 -2.88
CA LYS A 38 -10.12 -3.65 -2.45
C LYS A 38 -8.64 -3.33 -2.67
N LEU A 39 -8.29 -2.76 -3.83
CA LEU A 39 -6.90 -2.35 -4.09
C LEU A 39 -6.44 -1.25 -3.12
N SER A 40 -7.31 -0.27 -2.86
CA SER A 40 -7.02 0.81 -1.91
C SER A 40 -6.82 0.26 -0.50
N ASP A 41 -7.66 -0.67 -0.07
CA ASP A 41 -7.52 -1.33 1.23
C ASP A 41 -6.21 -2.13 1.33
N LEU A 42 -5.80 -2.82 0.27
CA LEU A 42 -4.51 -3.53 0.25
C LEU A 42 -3.31 -2.58 0.32
N ILE A 43 -3.39 -1.45 -0.38
CA ILE A 43 -2.34 -0.41 -0.31
C ILE A 43 -2.22 0.13 1.12
N VAL A 44 -3.35 0.43 1.76
CA VAL A 44 -3.38 0.92 3.14
C VAL A 44 -2.91 -0.16 4.12
N ALA A 45 -3.36 -1.40 3.95
CA ALA A 45 -2.89 -2.57 4.72
C ALA A 45 -1.35 -2.68 4.69
N ARG A 46 -0.74 -2.54 3.50
CA ARG A 46 0.72 -2.54 3.35
C ARG A 46 1.38 -1.33 4.01
N ALA A 47 0.77 -0.15 3.94
CA ALA A 47 1.31 1.05 4.58
C ALA A 47 1.52 0.84 6.08
N PHE A 48 0.61 0.15 6.76
CA PHE A 48 0.79 -0.22 8.17
C PHE A 48 2.06 -1.05 8.40
N ILE A 49 2.41 -1.94 7.47
CA ILE A 49 3.63 -2.74 7.53
C ILE A 49 4.87 -1.85 7.36
N HIS A 50 4.85 -0.91 6.42
CA HIS A 50 5.97 -0.02 6.12
C HIS A 50 6.27 0.99 7.23
N GLU A 51 5.24 1.53 7.85
CA GLU A 51 5.41 2.59 8.85
C GLU A 51 5.84 2.05 10.22
N ASN A 52 5.74 0.73 10.47
CA ASN A 52 5.99 0.10 11.78
C ASN A 52 5.28 0.82 12.96
N ARG A 53 4.24 1.61 12.67
CA ARG A 53 3.50 2.36 13.66
C ARG A 53 2.54 1.39 14.38
N PRO A 54 2.39 1.51 15.72
CA PRO A 54 1.44 0.67 16.44
C PRO A 54 0.02 0.90 15.90
N PHE A 55 -0.74 -0.17 15.67
CA PHE A 55 -2.10 -0.09 15.12
C PHE A 55 -3.01 0.91 15.84
N SER A 56 -2.79 1.13 17.15
CA SER A 56 -3.53 2.09 17.96
C SER A 56 -3.30 3.56 17.59
N SER A 57 -2.24 3.91 16.85
CA SER A 57 -1.97 5.30 16.44
C SER A 57 -2.72 5.71 15.17
N TRP A 58 -3.45 4.78 14.55
CA TRP A 58 -4.11 5.01 13.28
C TRP A 58 -5.59 5.29 13.50
N LYS A 59 -6.14 6.21 12.71
CA LYS A 59 -7.56 6.59 12.77
C LYS A 59 -8.49 5.57 12.09
N LEU A 60 -7.92 4.51 11.54
CA LEU A 60 -8.56 3.49 10.72
C LEU A 60 -8.70 2.19 11.51
N ASP A 61 -9.69 1.36 11.18
CA ASP A 61 -9.91 0.07 11.84
C ASP A 61 -8.87 -0.97 11.40
N PRO A 62 -7.87 -1.31 12.25
CA PRO A 62 -6.82 -2.25 11.86
C PRO A 62 -7.34 -3.67 11.62
N HIS A 63 -8.47 -4.05 12.22
CA HIS A 63 -9.04 -5.39 12.02
C HIS A 63 -9.59 -5.56 10.60
N HIS A 64 -10.21 -4.51 10.05
CA HIS A 64 -10.68 -4.50 8.67
C HIS A 64 -9.52 -4.75 7.69
N PHE A 65 -8.43 -3.99 7.79
CA PHE A 65 -7.30 -4.13 6.87
C PHE A 65 -6.54 -5.45 7.02
N ALA A 66 -6.43 -5.95 8.25
CA ALA A 66 -5.89 -7.29 8.49
C ALA A 66 -6.73 -8.37 7.80
N GLN A 67 -8.06 -8.27 7.89
CA GLN A 67 -8.95 -9.22 7.23
C GLN A 67 -8.89 -9.12 5.71
N VAL A 68 -8.92 -7.90 5.15
CA VAL A 68 -8.76 -7.70 3.70
C VAL A 68 -7.45 -8.30 3.18
N TRP A 69 -6.36 -8.15 3.95
CA TRP A 69 -5.07 -8.72 3.61
C TRP A 69 -5.11 -10.25 3.57
N GLU A 70 -5.61 -10.89 4.63
CA GLU A 70 -5.74 -12.35 4.71
C GLU A 70 -6.65 -12.91 3.62
N ASP A 71 -7.78 -12.26 3.35
CA ASP A 71 -8.73 -12.65 2.31
C ASP A 71 -8.07 -12.59 0.91
N ALA A 72 -7.27 -11.55 0.62
CA ALA A 72 -6.57 -11.43 -0.65
C ALA A 72 -5.48 -12.49 -0.84
N ILE A 73 -4.81 -12.91 0.24
CA ILE A 73 -3.88 -14.04 0.23
C ILE A 73 -4.63 -15.35 -0.03
N ALA A 74 -5.77 -15.57 0.65
CA ALA A 74 -6.61 -16.76 0.46
C ALA A 74 -7.15 -16.86 -0.97
N ASP A 75 -7.56 -15.74 -1.56
CA ASP A 75 -8.06 -15.61 -2.93
C ASP A 75 -6.94 -15.69 -3.99
N LYS A 76 -5.66 -15.79 -3.57
CA LYS A 76 -4.47 -15.85 -4.43
C LYS A 76 -4.35 -14.68 -5.39
N ILE A 77 -4.75 -13.49 -4.93
CA ILE A 77 -4.66 -12.25 -5.71
C ILE A 77 -3.20 -12.02 -6.10
N GLN A 78 -2.97 -11.82 -7.40
CA GLN A 78 -1.64 -11.54 -7.95
C GLN A 78 -1.37 -10.04 -7.96
N TRP A 79 -1.24 -9.45 -6.77
CA TRP A 79 -0.94 -8.03 -6.63
C TRP A 79 0.56 -7.81 -6.39
N PRO A 80 1.25 -6.96 -7.18
CA PRO A 80 2.69 -6.70 -7.03
C PRO A 80 3.09 -6.18 -5.65
N GLY A 81 2.17 -5.52 -4.94
CA GLY A 81 2.43 -5.00 -3.61
C GLY A 81 2.77 -6.07 -2.57
N PHE A 82 2.38 -7.33 -2.77
CA PHE A 82 2.80 -8.44 -1.92
C PHE A 82 4.30 -8.76 -2.00
N GLN A 83 4.98 -8.31 -3.06
CA GLN A 83 6.44 -8.43 -3.19
C GLN A 83 7.19 -7.26 -2.56
N ARG A 84 6.48 -6.24 -2.05
CA ARG A 84 7.06 -5.00 -1.51
C ARG A 84 6.77 -4.83 -0.02
N LEU A 85 6.89 -5.89 0.78
CA LEU A 85 6.64 -5.81 2.23
C LEU A 85 7.80 -5.16 3.00
N THR A 86 8.99 -5.19 2.42
CA THR A 86 10.19 -4.53 2.97
C THR A 86 10.60 -3.42 2.03
N LEU A 87 10.75 -2.21 2.56
CA LEU A 87 11.27 -1.08 1.80
C LEU A 87 12.79 -1.14 1.71
N SER A 88 13.33 -0.63 0.60
CA SER A 88 14.75 -0.31 0.54
C SER A 88 15.08 0.84 1.51
N GLU A 89 16.36 1.03 1.84
CA GLU A 89 16.77 2.18 2.67
C GLU A 89 16.39 3.52 2.00
N GLU A 90 16.47 3.61 0.67
CA GLU A 90 16.07 4.80 -0.11
C GLU A 90 14.56 5.04 0.01
N ASP A 91 13.73 4.01 -0.20
CA ASP A 91 12.27 4.15 -0.14
C ASP A 91 11.79 4.42 1.30
N GLN A 92 12.42 3.82 2.31
CA GLN A 92 12.09 4.08 3.71
C GLN A 92 12.43 5.52 4.10
N ALA A 93 13.58 6.04 3.66
CA ALA A 93 13.94 7.43 3.89
C ALA A 93 12.96 8.38 3.20
N TYR A 94 12.60 8.09 1.95
CA TYR A 94 11.61 8.86 1.20
C TYR A 94 10.23 8.88 1.89
N LEU A 95 9.73 7.73 2.34
CA LEU A 95 8.48 7.64 3.10
C LEU A 95 8.52 8.50 4.37
N ASN A 96 9.60 8.39 5.14
CA ASN A 96 9.73 9.13 6.40
C ASN A 96 9.78 10.66 6.19
N GLU A 97 10.44 11.12 5.14
CA GLU A 97 10.49 12.54 4.77
C GLU A 97 9.09 13.07 4.41
N GLU A 98 8.36 12.35 3.56
CA GLU A 98 7.02 12.73 3.13
C GLU A 98 6.00 12.70 4.28
N LEU A 99 6.08 11.70 5.17
CA LEU A 99 5.25 11.64 6.37
C LEU A 99 5.49 12.84 7.30
N ALA A 100 6.75 13.22 7.51
CA ALA A 100 7.10 14.38 8.34
C ALA A 100 6.59 15.70 7.73
N ASN A 101 6.61 15.82 6.41
CA ASN A 101 6.07 16.99 5.70
C ASN A 101 4.54 17.05 5.73
N ASN A 102 3.87 15.90 5.69
CA ASN A 102 2.40 15.81 5.71
C ASN A 102 1.81 16.04 7.12
N ASP A 103 2.51 15.61 8.18
CA ASP A 103 2.11 15.84 9.58
C ASP A 103 2.28 17.33 10.02
N ALA A 104 3.00 18.15 9.22
CA ALA A 104 3.27 19.56 9.52
C ALA A 104 2.18 20.54 9.04
N VAL A 105 1.10 20.04 8.43
CA VAL A 105 -0.02 20.82 7.84
C VAL A 105 -1.30 20.58 8.63
#